data_AF-A0A946HHB6-F1
#
_entry.id   AF-A0A946HHB6-F1
#
_cell.length_a   1.000
_cell.length_b   1.000
_cell.length_c   1.000
_cell.angle_alpha   90.00
_cell.angle_beta   90.00
_cell.angle_gamma   90.00
#
_symmetry.space_group_name_H-M   'P 1'
#
loop_
_entity.id
_entity.type
_entity.pdbx_description
1 polymer ?
#
loop_
_entity_poly.entity_id
_entity_poly.type
_entity_poly.pdbx_seq_one_letter_code
_entity_poly.pdbx_strand_id
1 'polypeptide(L)'
;MNELSPQMIYKRTQATAVPELNDVHDLIYVTLKELHRSLAVLNEKPTFGSDVHNNHSSRALTALYVLQVSLDFDRGGEIATNLFKLYEYCRSQLVGLSTRDESADISTSLTIITELLDAWKRIK
;
A
#
# COMPACT_ATOMS: atom_id res chain seq x y z
N MET A 1 1.40 15.60 -49.46
CA MET A 1 1.38 14.62 -48.36
C MET A 1 2.54 15.01 -47.45
N ASN A 2 2.27 15.67 -46.32
CA ASN A 2 3.31 16.29 -45.50
C ASN A 2 3.98 15.21 -44.65
N GLU A 3 5.20 14.83 -45.00
CA GLU A 3 6.00 13.90 -44.21
C GLU A 3 6.49 14.60 -42.93
N LEU A 4 6.15 14.04 -41.78
CA LEU A 4 6.60 14.54 -40.49
C LEU A 4 8.11 14.27 -40.37
N SER A 5 8.89 15.34 -40.18
CA SER A 5 10.34 15.28 -39.94
C SER A 5 10.67 14.33 -38.77
N PRO A 6 11.79 13.57 -38.82
CA PRO A 6 12.25 12.72 -37.71
C PRO A 6 12.32 13.47 -36.37
N GLN A 7 12.60 14.78 -36.38
CA GLN A 7 12.64 15.62 -35.18
C GLN A 7 11.26 15.82 -34.54
N MET A 8 10.20 15.86 -35.36
CA MET A 8 8.80 15.94 -34.89
C MET A 8 8.33 14.61 -34.31
N ILE A 9 8.83 13.49 -34.83
CA ILE A 9 8.60 12.15 -34.28
C ILE A 9 9.28 12.06 -32.91
N TYR A 10 10.56 12.45 -32.78
CA TYR A 10 11.27 12.46 -31.49
C TYR A 10 10.57 13.33 -30.42
N LYS A 11 10.10 14.53 -30.78
CA LYS A 11 9.31 15.38 -29.86
C LYS A 11 7.97 14.75 -29.49
N ARG A 12 7.35 14.01 -30.40
CA ARG A 12 6.09 13.29 -30.14
C ARG A 12 6.31 12.09 -29.24
N THR A 13 7.43 11.37 -29.37
CA THR A 13 7.79 10.25 -28.50
C THR A 13 8.08 10.71 -27.07
N GLN A 14 8.65 11.91 -26.86
CA GLN A 14 8.75 12.53 -25.53
C GLN A 14 7.38 12.99 -24.98
N ALA A 15 6.43 13.38 -25.83
CA ALA A 15 5.06 13.71 -25.43
C ALA A 15 4.18 12.47 -25.17
N THR A 16 4.57 11.31 -25.68
CA THR A 16 4.10 9.98 -25.28
C THR A 16 5.13 9.25 -24.41
N ALA A 17 5.91 9.99 -23.62
CA ALA A 17 6.40 9.40 -22.39
C ALA A 17 5.14 9.04 -21.59
N VAL A 18 4.92 7.75 -21.32
CA VAL A 18 4.10 7.33 -20.18
C VAL A 18 4.50 8.25 -19.04
N PRO A 19 3.58 8.92 -18.32
CA PRO A 19 3.96 9.83 -17.24
C PRO A 19 4.91 9.07 -16.29
N GLU A 20 6.21 9.28 -16.45
CA GLU A 20 7.22 8.58 -15.67
C GLU A 20 7.09 9.15 -14.27
N LEU A 21 6.60 8.33 -13.33
CA LEU A 21 6.85 8.54 -11.91
C LEU A 21 6.24 9.81 -11.30
N ASN A 22 5.04 10.25 -11.73
CA ASN A 22 4.18 11.10 -10.91
C ASN A 22 3.20 10.19 -10.15
N ASP A 23 3.44 9.69 -8.95
CA ASP A 23 4.57 9.79 -8.04
C ASP A 23 4.53 8.48 -7.22
N VAL A 24 5.56 7.63 -7.31
CA VAL A 24 5.58 6.36 -6.53
C VAL A 24 5.39 6.67 -5.05
N HIS A 25 5.90 7.81 -4.59
CA HIS A 25 5.69 8.32 -3.25
C HIS A 25 4.20 8.51 -2.92
N ASP A 26 3.44 9.14 -3.83
CA ASP A 26 2.00 9.35 -3.68
C ASP A 26 1.23 8.02 -3.73
N LEU A 27 1.63 7.07 -4.57
CA LEU A 27 0.99 5.76 -4.64
C LEU A 27 1.16 5.00 -3.32
N ILE A 28 2.38 4.98 -2.76
CA ILE A 28 2.64 4.38 -1.44
C ILE A 28 1.86 5.11 -0.35
N TYR A 29 1.82 6.45 -0.40
CA TYR A 29 1.06 7.24 0.57
C TYR A 29 -0.44 6.93 0.53
N VAL A 30 -1.06 6.89 -0.65
CA VAL A 30 -2.48 6.54 -0.81
C VAL A 30 -2.74 5.12 -0.35
N THR A 31 -1.84 4.19 -0.63
CA THR A 31 -1.96 2.78 -0.22
C THR A 31 -1.86 2.63 1.30
N LEU A 32 -0.88 3.29 1.95
CA LEU A 32 -0.76 3.34 3.41
C LEU A 32 -2.00 3.97 4.06
N LYS A 33 -2.54 5.04 3.48
CA LYS A 33 -3.75 5.71 3.98
C LYS A 33 -4.98 4.81 3.89
N GLU A 34 -5.11 4.04 2.81
CA GLU A 34 -6.19 3.07 2.65
C GLU A 34 -6.06 1.91 3.63
N LEU A 35 -4.84 1.38 3.81
CA LEU A 35 -4.56 0.35 4.80
C LEU A 35 -4.93 0.85 6.20
N HIS A 36 -4.42 2.02 6.60
CA HIS A 36 -4.74 2.65 7.88
C HIS A 36 -6.26 2.79 8.08
N ARG A 37 -6.98 3.34 7.09
CA ARG A 37 -8.43 3.51 7.17
C ARG A 37 -9.15 2.18 7.40
N SER A 38 -8.75 1.13 6.67
CA SER A 38 -9.37 -0.18 6.80
C SER A 38 -9.05 -0.85 8.14
N LEU A 39 -7.81 -0.73 8.62
CA LEU A 39 -7.45 -1.20 9.96
C LEU A 39 -8.21 -0.46 11.06
N ALA A 40 -8.40 0.85 10.94
CA ALA A 40 -9.17 1.64 11.90
C ALA A 40 -10.62 1.15 11.97
N VAL A 41 -11.28 0.91 10.83
CA VAL A 41 -12.65 0.36 10.80
C VAL A 41 -12.71 -1.05 11.41
N LEU A 42 -11.73 -1.92 11.11
CA LEU A 42 -11.69 -3.26 11.69
C LEU A 42 -11.41 -3.25 13.19
N ASN A 43 -10.64 -2.27 13.68
CA ASN A 43 -10.34 -2.09 15.09
C ASN A 43 -11.59 -1.71 15.92
N GLU A 44 -12.61 -1.12 15.29
CA GLU A 44 -13.94 -0.92 15.90
C GLU A 44 -14.76 -2.21 16.05
N LYS A 45 -14.19 -3.37 15.66
CA LYS A 45 -14.77 -4.71 15.78
C LYS A 45 -16.17 -4.82 15.16
N PRO A 46 -16.31 -4.50 13.85
CA PRO A 46 -17.59 -4.70 13.15
C PRO A 46 -18.00 -6.18 13.23
N THR A 47 -19.31 -6.44 13.15
CA THR A 47 -19.83 -7.81 13.20
C THR A 47 -19.12 -8.69 12.16
N PHE A 48 -18.51 -9.78 12.62
CA PHE A 48 -17.83 -10.73 11.74
C PHE A 48 -18.74 -11.18 10.61
N GLY A 49 -18.22 -11.19 9.39
CA GLY A 49 -18.95 -11.62 8.20
C GLY A 49 -19.90 -10.58 7.61
N SER A 50 -20.08 -9.43 8.26
CA SER A 50 -20.80 -8.29 7.67
C SER A 50 -20.08 -7.74 6.44
N ASP A 51 -20.79 -7.01 5.58
CA ASP A 51 -20.20 -6.33 4.42
C ASP A 51 -19.08 -5.38 4.83
N VAL A 52 -19.26 -4.65 5.94
CA VAL A 52 -18.23 -3.75 6.49
C VAL A 52 -16.97 -4.52 6.83
N HIS A 53 -17.11 -5.60 7.60
CA HIS A 53 -16.00 -6.46 7.98
C HIS A 53 -15.28 -7.04 6.75
N ASN A 54 -16.01 -7.66 5.83
CA ASN A 54 -15.42 -8.37 4.70
C ASN A 54 -14.75 -7.41 3.70
N ASN A 55 -15.40 -6.28 3.39
CA ASN A 55 -14.87 -5.29 2.47
C ASN A 55 -13.59 -4.65 3.02
N HIS A 56 -13.56 -4.28 4.30
CA HIS A 56 -12.37 -3.67 4.90
C HIS A 56 -11.23 -4.68 5.09
N SER A 57 -11.52 -5.94 5.43
CA SER A 57 -10.52 -7.00 5.45
C SER A 57 -9.88 -7.21 4.06
N SER A 58 -10.69 -7.30 3.01
CA SER A 58 -10.20 -7.44 1.63
C SER A 58 -9.36 -6.23 1.17
N ARG A 59 -9.82 -5.01 1.46
CA ARG A 59 -9.09 -3.77 1.15
C ARG A 59 -7.76 -3.69 1.87
N ALA A 60 -7.72 -4.02 3.16
CA ALA A 60 -6.49 -4.04 3.94
C ALA A 60 -5.48 -5.07 3.41
N LEU A 61 -5.92 -6.30 3.11
CA LEU A 61 -5.06 -7.33 2.52
C LEU A 61 -4.53 -6.93 1.14
N THR A 62 -5.36 -6.28 0.32
CA THR A 62 -4.95 -5.77 -1.00
C THR A 62 -3.90 -4.67 -0.85
N ALA A 63 -4.11 -3.71 0.06
CA ALA A 63 -3.15 -2.64 0.31
C ALA A 63 -1.82 -3.17 0.84
N LEU A 64 -1.83 -4.15 1.75
CA LEU A 64 -0.61 -4.82 2.22
C LEU A 64 0.14 -5.51 1.07
N TYR A 65 -0.57 -6.24 0.21
CA TYR A 65 0.06 -6.87 -0.94
C TYR A 65 0.75 -5.84 -1.85
N VAL A 66 0.08 -4.72 -2.16
CA VAL A 66 0.66 -3.64 -2.97
C VAL A 66 1.92 -3.07 -2.31
N LEU A 67 1.88 -2.78 -1.00
CA LEU A 67 3.05 -2.28 -0.27
C LEU A 67 4.20 -3.28 -0.29
N GLN A 68 3.94 -4.57 -0.10
CA GLN A 68 4.97 -5.61 -0.11
C GLN A 68 5.65 -5.74 -1.46
N VAL A 69 4.89 -5.78 -2.56
CA VAL A 69 5.47 -5.91 -3.91
C VAL A 69 6.15 -4.63 -4.41
N SER A 70 5.89 -3.50 -3.74
CA SER A 70 6.54 -2.22 -4.04
C SER A 70 7.93 -2.05 -3.42
N LEU A 71 8.33 -2.97 -2.53
CA LEU A 71 9.63 -2.90 -1.86
C LEU A 71 10.76 -3.26 -2.82
N ASP A 72 11.74 -2.36 -2.93
CA ASP A 72 12.99 -2.61 -3.63
C ASP A 72 14.01 -3.17 -2.62
N PHE A 73 14.23 -4.49 -2.65
CA PHE A 73 15.16 -5.15 -1.73
C PHE A 73 16.63 -4.93 -2.10
N ASP A 74 16.93 -4.71 -3.39
CA ASP A 74 18.29 -4.48 -3.86
C ASP A 74 18.80 -3.10 -3.41
N ARG A 75 17.96 -2.06 -3.53
CA ARG A 75 18.29 -0.70 -3.10
C ARG A 75 17.94 -0.42 -1.64
N GLY A 76 16.88 -1.02 -1.13
CA GLY A 76 16.35 -0.76 0.21
C GLY A 76 16.97 -1.62 1.32
N GLY A 77 17.64 -2.72 0.98
CA GLY A 77 18.42 -3.55 1.91
C GLY A 77 17.68 -3.87 3.22
N GLU A 78 18.27 -3.47 4.34
CA GLU A 78 17.71 -3.70 5.68
C GLU A 78 16.36 -2.98 5.91
N ILE A 79 16.19 -1.77 5.36
CA ILE A 79 14.93 -1.01 5.51
C ILE A 79 13.79 -1.75 4.81
N ALA A 80 13.99 -2.19 3.56
CA ALA A 80 12.99 -2.98 2.83
C ALA A 80 12.68 -4.29 3.57
N THR A 81 13.70 -4.96 4.11
CA THR A 81 13.53 -6.18 4.91
C THR A 81 12.69 -5.95 6.16
N ASN A 82 12.92 -4.85 6.87
CA ASN A 82 12.18 -4.52 8.09
C ASN A 82 10.74 -4.10 7.78
N LEU A 83 10.51 -3.30 6.73
CA LEU A 83 9.17 -2.97 6.25
C LEU A 83 8.38 -4.22 5.84
N PHE A 84 9.01 -5.15 5.12
CA PHE A 84 8.40 -6.42 4.75
C PHE A 84 7.93 -7.21 5.99
N LYS A 85 8.76 -7.33 7.03
CA LYS A 85 8.39 -8.01 8.29
C LYS A 85 7.20 -7.34 8.98
N LEU A 86 7.16 -6.01 9.01
CA LEU A 86 6.02 -5.26 9.58
C LEU A 86 4.73 -5.53 8.79
N TYR A 87 4.81 -5.53 7.46
CA TYR A 87 3.66 -5.84 6.60
C TYR A 87 3.19 -7.29 6.75
N GLU A 88 4.12 -8.26 6.85
CA GLU A 88 3.79 -9.66 7.10
C GLU A 88 3.11 -9.87 8.46
N TYR A 89 3.58 -9.18 9.50
CA TYR A 89 2.92 -9.19 10.79
C TYR A 89 1.47 -8.70 10.68
N CYS A 90 1.25 -7.53 10.06
CA CYS A 90 -0.09 -6.97 9.87
C CYS A 90 -0.99 -7.90 9.05
N ARG A 91 -0.43 -8.55 8.02
CA ARG A 91 -1.13 -9.53 7.18
C ARG A 91 -1.57 -10.73 8.01
N SER A 92 -0.69 -11.27 8.85
CA SER A 92 -0.99 -12.41 9.73
C SER A 92 -2.15 -12.09 10.67
N GLN A 93 -2.15 -10.91 11.31
CA GLN A 93 -3.24 -10.47 12.19
C GLN A 93 -4.58 -10.33 11.43
N LEU A 94 -4.55 -9.76 10.22
CA LEU A 94 -5.75 -9.64 9.38
C LEU A 94 -6.32 -10.99 8.92
N VAL A 95 -5.44 -11.93 8.54
CA VAL A 95 -5.87 -13.27 8.18
C VAL A 95 -6.51 -13.95 9.39
N GLY A 96 -5.88 -13.88 10.56
CA GLY A 96 -6.43 -14.41 11.80
C GLY A 96 -7.82 -13.83 12.12
N LEU A 97 -7.97 -12.51 12.02
CA LEU A 97 -9.27 -11.85 12.21
C LEU A 97 -10.33 -12.39 11.23
N SER A 98 -9.96 -12.53 9.95
CA SER A 98 -10.86 -13.03 8.90
C SER A 98 -11.28 -14.49 9.09
N THR A 99 -10.52 -15.28 9.86
CA THR A 99 -10.80 -16.68 10.18
C THR A 99 -11.34 -16.88 11.60
N ARG A 100 -11.68 -15.81 12.33
CA ARG A 100 -12.10 -15.84 13.75
C ARG A 100 -11.06 -16.42 14.72
N ASP A 101 -9.79 -16.17 14.46
CA ASP A 101 -8.74 -16.42 15.44
C ASP A 101 -8.90 -15.43 16.60
N GLU A 102 -9.18 -15.93 17.80
CA GLU A 102 -9.36 -15.11 19.00
C GLU A 102 -8.06 -14.42 19.46
N SER A 103 -6.90 -14.89 18.99
CA SER A 103 -5.61 -14.28 19.27
C SER A 103 -5.27 -13.11 18.34
N ALA A 104 -6.04 -12.91 17.26
CA ALA A 104 -5.79 -11.83 16.32
C ALA A 104 -6.11 -10.46 16.93
N ASP A 105 -5.13 -9.56 16.86
CA ASP A 105 -5.24 -8.21 17.38
C ASP A 105 -4.87 -7.17 16.31
N ILE A 106 -5.89 -6.42 15.87
CA ILE A 106 -5.74 -5.35 14.88
C ILE A 106 -5.14 -4.09 15.51
N SER A 107 -5.24 -3.89 16.82
CA SER A 107 -4.82 -2.64 17.46
C SER A 107 -3.31 -2.38 17.32
N THR A 108 -2.51 -3.45 17.44
CA THR A 108 -1.07 -3.39 17.21
C THR A 108 -0.76 -3.08 15.74
N SER A 109 -1.46 -3.72 14.80
CA SER A 109 -1.30 -3.46 13.36
C SER A 109 -1.66 -2.00 13.01
N LEU A 110 -2.73 -1.46 13.59
CA LEU A 110 -3.14 -0.07 13.42
C LEU A 110 -2.07 0.90 13.92
N THR A 111 -1.47 0.63 15.08
CA THR A 111 -0.37 1.43 15.64
C THR A 111 0.83 1.47 14.68
N ILE A 112 1.28 0.29 14.21
CA ILE A 112 2.41 0.18 13.27
C ILE A 112 2.15 1.00 12.00
N ILE A 113 0.97 0.84 11.39
CA ILE A 113 0.66 1.54 10.14
C ILE A 113 0.48 3.05 10.37
N THR A 114 0.00 3.47 11.54
CA THR A 114 -0.07 4.89 11.92
C THR A 114 1.31 5.52 11.96
N GLU A 115 2.26 4.88 12.63
CA GLU A 115 3.64 5.35 12.70
C GLU A 115 4.32 5.41 11.33
N LEU A 116 4.13 4.37 10.50
CA LEU A 116 4.66 4.35 9.13
C LEU A 116 4.06 5.45 8.26
N LEU A 117 2.74 5.67 8.35
CA LEU A 117 2.06 6.73 7.61
C LEU A 117 2.56 8.12 8.01
N ASP A 118 2.78 8.35 9.30
CA ASP A 118 3.30 9.62 9.81
C ASP A 118 4.77 9.83 9.47
N ALA A 119 5.59 8.78 9.49
CA ALA A 119 6.96 8.83 8.99
C ALA A 119 6.99 9.17 7.49
N TRP A 120 6.14 8.52 6.69
CA TRP A 120 6.06 8.73 5.24
C TRP A 120 5.69 10.19 4.87
N LYS A 121 4.77 10.82 5.60
CA LYS A 121 4.40 12.24 5.42
C LYS A 121 5.55 13.22 5.65
N ARG A 122 6.55 12.83 6.44
CA ARG A 122 7.70 13.69 6.79
C ARG A 122 8.81 13.65 5.74
N ILE A 123 8.74 12.70 4.81
CA ILE A 123 9.70 12.53 3.73
C ILE A 123 9.11 13.19 2.48
N LYS A 124 9.84 14.14 1.89
CA LYS A 124 9.56 14.75 0.59
C LYS A 124 10.86 14.86 -0.19
#